data_AF-A0A9P1MVE4-F1
#
_entry.id   AF-A0A9P1MVE4-F1
#
_cell.length_a   1.000
_cell.length_b   1.000
_cell.length_c   1.000
_cell.angle_alpha   90.00
_cell.angle_beta   90.00
_cell.angle_gamma   90.00
#
_symmetry.space_group_name_H-M   'P 1'
#
loop_
_entity.id
_entity.type
_entity.pdbx_description
1 polymer ?
#
loop_
_entity_poly.entity_id
_entity_poly.type
_entity_poly.pdbx_seq_one_letter_code
_entity_poly.pdbx_strand_id
1 'polypeptide(L)'
;MSDPQYGPISAGIIRSLTDKVYERRKAAALDVEKLVRDLFNSNQLSQLDKCLTVLAELIASGNPNQRKGGLIGMAAAAIALGNKVGHLP
;
A
#
# COMPACT_ATOMS: atom_id res chain seq x y z
N MET A 1 -7.99 18.24 -17.17
CA MET A 1 -8.59 17.60 -15.98
C MET A 1 -7.67 16.44 -15.66
N SER A 2 -6.80 16.62 -14.66
CA SER A 2 -5.59 15.81 -14.47
C SER A 2 -5.63 15.17 -13.10
N ASP A 3 -6.38 14.09 -12.96
CA ASP A 3 -6.45 13.29 -11.75
C ASP A 3 -6.25 11.85 -12.18
N PRO A 4 -5.01 11.31 -12.04
CA PRO A 4 -4.81 10.39 -10.92
C PRO A 4 -3.36 10.43 -10.42
N GLN A 5 -2.99 11.46 -9.66
CA GLN A 5 -1.66 11.55 -9.03
C GLN A 5 -1.46 10.51 -7.90
N TYR A 6 -2.43 9.60 -7.72
CA TYR A 6 -2.41 8.49 -6.75
C TYR A 6 -2.55 7.08 -7.39
N GLY A 7 -2.71 6.99 -8.73
CA GLY A 7 -2.90 5.71 -9.43
C GLY A 7 -4.04 4.88 -8.81
N PRO A 8 -3.78 3.67 -8.27
CA PRO A 8 -4.78 2.79 -7.68
C PRO A 8 -4.91 2.90 -6.15
N ILE A 9 -3.89 3.41 -5.45
CA ILE A 9 -3.96 3.55 -4.00
C ILE A 9 -4.86 4.75 -3.81
N SER A 10 -6.02 4.60 -3.18
CA SER A 10 -6.85 5.78 -2.95
C SER A 10 -6.18 6.67 -1.92
N ALA A 11 -6.24 8.00 -2.08
CA ALA A 11 -5.82 8.93 -1.04
C ALA A 11 -6.50 8.63 0.31
N GLY A 12 -7.67 7.99 0.29
CA GLY A 12 -8.35 7.43 1.46
C GLY A 12 -7.58 6.31 2.19
N ILE A 13 -6.87 5.44 1.45
CA ILE A 13 -6.04 4.38 2.03
C ILE A 13 -4.83 4.99 2.72
N ILE A 14 -4.14 5.93 2.06
CA ILE A 14 -3.00 6.64 2.69
C ILE A 14 -3.48 7.43 3.89
N ARG A 15 -4.60 8.14 3.79
CA ARG A 15 -5.18 8.86 4.93
C ARG A 15 -5.49 7.91 6.09
N SER A 16 -6.03 6.72 5.82
CA SER A 16 -6.32 5.70 6.84
C SER A 16 -5.07 5.03 7.41
N LEU A 17 -4.00 4.86 6.61
CA LEU A 17 -2.68 4.38 7.06
C LEU A 17 -1.99 5.40 7.98
N THR A 18 -2.19 6.68 7.73
CA THR A 18 -1.61 7.79 8.51
C THR A 18 -2.49 8.21 9.69
N ASP A 19 -3.63 7.54 9.89
CA ASP A 19 -4.59 7.86 10.94
C ASP A 19 -3.99 7.64 12.34
N LYS A 20 -4.52 8.30 13.37
CA LYS A 20 -4.04 8.09 14.76
C LYS A 20 -4.52 6.76 15.33
N VAL A 21 -5.62 6.22 14.83
CA VAL A 21 -6.22 4.98 15.30
C VAL A 21 -5.49 3.78 14.70
N TYR A 22 -4.95 2.92 15.57
CA TYR A 22 -4.19 1.74 15.12
C TYR A 22 -5.04 0.75 14.31
N GLU A 23 -6.32 0.56 14.69
CA GLU A 23 -7.25 -0.30 13.93
C GLU A 23 -7.50 0.21 12.50
N ARG A 24 -7.60 1.53 12.32
CA ARG A 24 -7.71 2.16 10.98
C ARG A 24 -6.47 1.86 10.13
N ARG A 25 -5.28 1.90 10.74
CA ARG A 25 -4.02 1.56 10.04
C ARG A 25 -3.99 0.10 9.58
N LYS A 26 -4.42 -0.83 10.44
CA LYS A 26 -4.54 -2.26 10.09
C LYS A 26 -5.56 -2.48 8.97
N ALA A 27 -6.74 -1.88 9.07
CA ALA A 27 -7.78 -1.98 8.06
C ALA A 27 -7.29 -1.45 6.70
N ALA A 28 -6.60 -0.30 6.71
CA ALA A 28 -6.02 0.27 5.50
C ALA A 28 -4.93 -0.61 4.89
N ALA A 29 -4.08 -1.24 5.71
CA ALA A 29 -3.06 -2.15 5.23
C ALA A 29 -3.65 -3.42 4.58
N LEU A 30 -4.72 -3.98 5.15
CA LEU A 30 -5.47 -5.08 4.54
C LEU A 30 -6.09 -4.68 3.19
N ASP A 31 -6.55 -3.44 3.08
CA ASP A 31 -7.08 -2.89 1.83
C ASP A 31 -5.97 -2.73 0.77
N VAL A 32 -4.79 -2.22 1.18
CA VAL A 32 -3.58 -2.18 0.33
C VAL A 32 -3.22 -3.58 -0.15
N GLU A 33 -3.21 -4.58 0.73
CA GLU A 33 -2.88 -5.96 0.37
C GLU A 33 -3.79 -6.47 -0.74
N LYS A 34 -5.10 -6.33 -0.57
CA LYS A 34 -6.10 -6.75 -1.56
C LYS A 34 -5.93 -6.01 -2.88
N LEU A 35 -5.74 -4.70 -2.81
CA LEU A 35 -5.55 -3.84 -3.97
C LEU A 35 -4.27 -4.21 -4.74
N VAL A 36 -3.14 -4.36 -4.06
CA VAL A 36 -1.87 -4.82 -4.64
C VAL A 36 -2.04 -6.18 -5.32
N ARG A 37 -2.76 -7.09 -4.66
CA ARG A 37 -3.00 -8.43 -5.20
C ARG A 37 -3.87 -8.40 -6.45
N ASP A 38 -4.93 -7.58 -6.45
CA ASP A 38 -5.82 -7.39 -7.59
C ASP A 38 -5.09 -6.75 -8.77
N LEU A 39 -4.34 -5.67 -8.53
CA LEU A 39 -3.50 -5.02 -9.54
C LEU A 39 -2.48 -5.97 -10.17
N PHE A 40 -1.83 -6.78 -9.34
CA PHE A 40 -0.89 -7.80 -9.82
C PHE A 40 -1.62 -8.87 -10.65
N ASN A 41 -2.82 -9.28 -10.25
CA ASN A 41 -3.63 -10.25 -10.99
C ASN A 41 -4.17 -9.70 -12.32
N SER A 42 -4.52 -8.41 -12.35
CA SER A 42 -4.89 -7.66 -13.56
C SER A 42 -3.68 -7.23 -14.40
N ASN A 43 -2.46 -7.67 -14.05
CA ASN A 43 -1.22 -7.37 -14.77
C ASN A 43 -0.87 -5.86 -14.82
N GLN A 44 -1.41 -5.06 -13.89
CA GLN A 44 -1.22 -3.61 -13.78
C GLN A 44 0.05 -3.27 -12.99
N LEU A 45 1.21 -3.74 -13.45
CA LEU A 45 2.50 -3.57 -12.77
C LEU A 45 2.90 -2.10 -12.57
N SER A 46 2.58 -1.21 -13.51
CA SER A 46 2.87 0.23 -13.39
C SER A 46 2.12 0.89 -12.23
N GLN A 47 0.93 0.38 -11.89
CA GLN A 47 0.13 0.88 -10.78
C GLN A 47 0.66 0.36 -9.44
N LEU A 48 1.11 -0.90 -9.43
CA LEU A 48 1.76 -1.52 -8.28
C LEU A 48 3.07 -0.82 -7.91
N ASP A 49 3.92 -0.53 -8.89
CA ASP A 49 5.19 0.17 -8.69
C ASP A 49 4.98 1.57 -8.09
N LYS A 50 3.98 2.31 -8.60
CA LYS A 50 3.56 3.59 -8.01
C LYS A 50 3.12 3.42 -6.56
N CYS A 51 2.29 2.42 -6.26
CA CYS A 51 1.81 2.13 -4.90
C CYS A 51 2.97 1.90 -3.91
N LEU A 52 3.95 1.08 -4.30
CA LEU A 52 5.17 0.82 -3.53
C LEU A 52 6.03 2.08 -3.35
N THR A 53 6.17 2.88 -4.40
CA THR A 53 6.89 4.15 -4.36
C THR A 53 6.28 5.11 -3.35
N VAL A 54 4.95 5.30 -3.38
CA VAL A 54 4.29 6.20 -2.42
C VAL A 54 4.43 5.68 -0.98
N LEU A 55 4.34 4.37 -0.76
CA LEU A 55 4.58 3.77 0.56
C LEU A 55 6.02 4.03 1.05
N ALA A 56 7.01 3.91 0.16
CA ALA A 56 8.40 4.23 0.48
C ALA A 56 8.59 5.72 0.82
N GLU A 57 7.95 6.61 0.09
CA GLU A 57 7.95 8.06 0.38
C GLU A 57 7.30 8.37 1.73
N LEU A 58 6.21 7.68 2.10
CA LEU A 58 5.60 7.81 3.43
C LEU A 58 6.54 7.37 4.56
N ILE A 59 7.37 6.35 4.32
CA ILE A 59 8.39 5.87 5.28
C ILE A 59 9.53 6.87 5.40
N ALA A 60 9.96 7.45 4.28
CA ALA A 60 10.97 8.50 4.22
C ALA A 60 10.47 9.84 4.79
N SER A 61 9.15 10.06 4.81
CA SER A 61 8.54 11.26 5.38
C SER A 61 8.81 11.37 6.88
N GLY A 62 9.11 12.59 7.34
CA GLY A 62 9.45 12.87 8.75
C GLY A 62 8.29 12.71 9.75
N ASN A 63 7.08 12.42 9.26
CA ASN A 63 5.91 12.27 10.11
C ASN A 63 5.82 10.86 10.73
N PRO A 64 5.80 10.72 12.06
CA PRO A 64 5.79 9.41 12.72
C PRO A 64 4.54 8.58 12.38
N ASN A 65 3.41 9.22 12.12
CA ASN A 65 2.19 8.53 11.69
C ASN A 65 2.31 8.03 10.24
N GLN A 66 2.92 8.82 9.36
CA GLN A 66 3.16 8.41 7.98
C GLN A 66 4.16 7.27 7.90
N ARG A 67 5.25 7.36 8.64
CA ARG A 67 6.25 6.29 8.69
C ARG A 67 5.66 4.98 9.22
N LYS A 68 4.86 5.03 10.28
CA LYS A 68 4.14 3.86 10.80
C LYS A 68 3.15 3.29 9.78
N GLY A 69 2.37 4.14 9.12
CA GLY A 69 1.45 3.72 8.07
C GLY A 69 2.18 3.08 6.88
N GLY A 70 3.19 3.75 6.35
CA GLY A 70 3.99 3.28 5.22
C GLY A 70 4.65 1.92 5.49
N LEU A 71 5.20 1.70 6.68
CA LEU A 71 5.80 0.42 7.06
C LEU A 71 4.77 -0.73 7.07
N ILE A 72 3.58 -0.50 7.63
CA ILE A 72 2.53 -1.53 7.67
C ILE A 72 2.00 -1.81 6.26
N GLY A 73 1.80 -0.76 5.45
CA GLY A 73 1.38 -0.90 4.06
C GLY A 73 2.43 -1.61 3.19
N MET A 74 3.72 -1.35 3.41
CA MET A 74 4.82 -2.08 2.75
C MET A 74 4.83 -3.55 3.13
N ALA A 75 4.64 -3.88 4.41
CA ALA A 75 4.55 -5.27 4.84
C ALA A 75 3.36 -5.98 4.19
N ALA A 76 2.20 -5.33 4.14
CA ALA A 76 1.01 -5.85 3.47
C ALA A 76 1.23 -6.04 1.95
N ALA A 77 1.86 -5.08 1.28
CA ALA A 77 2.23 -5.21 -0.13
C ALA A 77 3.21 -6.36 -0.36
N ALA A 78 4.22 -6.50 0.49
CA ALA A 78 5.19 -7.60 0.44
C ALA A 78 4.51 -8.96 0.67
N ILE A 79 3.51 -9.04 1.56
CA ILE A 79 2.71 -10.26 1.76
C ILE A 79 1.86 -10.57 0.54
N ALA A 80 1.16 -9.57 -0.02
CA ALA A 80 0.35 -9.75 -1.23
C ALA A 80 1.16 -10.31 -2.41
N LEU A 81 2.40 -9.86 -2.56
CA LEU A 81 3.32 -10.32 -3.60
C LEU A 81 3.99 -11.66 -3.23
N GLY A 82 4.47 -11.79 -2.00
CA GLY A 82 5.19 -12.96 -1.48
C GLY A 82 4.31 -14.19 -1.30
N ASN A 83 3.00 -14.02 -1.04
CA ASN A 83 2.08 -15.15 -0.90
C ASN A 83 1.81 -15.89 -2.22
N LYS A 84 2.20 -15.33 -3.38
CA LYS A 84 2.30 -16.08 -4.65
C LYS A 84 3.66 -16.78 -4.82
N VAL A 85 4.72 -16.29 -4.17
CA VAL A 85 6.07 -16.90 -4.20
C VAL A 85 6.19 -18.06 -3.20
N GLY A 86 5.35 -18.10 -2.16
CA GLY A 86 5.30 -19.18 -1.16
C GLY A 86 4.67 -20.50 -1.64
N HIS A 87 4.26 -20.61 -2.89
CA HIS A 87 3.81 -21.87 -3.49
C HIS A 87 4.90 -22.42 -4.43
N LEU A 88 6.14 -22.53 -3.94
CA LEU A 88 7.10 -23.45 -4.54
C LEU A 88 6.82 -24.86 -3.97
N PRO A 89 6.60 -25.87 -4.83
CA PRO A 89 6.46 -27.27 -4.42
C PRO A 89 7.74 -27.83 -3.79
#